data_AF-A0A4Y7Q7G6-F1
#
_entry.id   AF-A0A4Y7Q7G6-F1
#
_cell.length_a   1.000
_cell.length_b   1.000
_cell.length_c   1.000
_cell.angle_alpha   90.00
_cell.angle_beta   90.00
_cell.angle_gamma   90.00
#
_symmetry.space_group_name_H-M   'P 1'
#
loop_
_entity.id
_entity.type
_entity.pdbx_description
1 polymer ?
#
loop_
_entity_poly.entity_id
_entity_poly.type
_entity_poly.pdbx_seq_one_letter_code
_entity_poly.pdbx_strand_id
1 'polypeptide(L)'
;MPVASRTSSESGSGSPSSSRSRSSGELPRNSLFGNTSTSELILVHDDDDVEDQSIPLSLSDDEENVSYQLEVNTAPSVTPLSLPLIFLYFFSPCLKLGAMLILRGQFTLKIGIPALLLFAFLSVFARQILFLLARYVRKADLPDIIAEALARGPRREKQRRIVRSVVRCGSGILRVVLGAVYFRESIDLTLRHVTPYIFFISSRFVLGAVAALFLWPLCMAPSLSSRRVAYTTWISVALYIIWISLVAFANSKGLLGADAYFNPPGTLWKSIPVIAFAFTGVNTLYLYNSFIGRRSPGSKKEKRIQSVSSMSLFATLLAVGLVLPLIFLQRSTGIPFQSKSDWSYSMQALIATIATSALLLAIPPTFVTAPTLPIPTFVRFGSRTSVSKTCLLVVSLLLSFMPAGASTIIGNVALVLALSGTYFLPALIHIIHHHLRRPISIVVPSNTPNPNLNTQTYQNTHDPSTEELLRRKEQALQRKRLGRRILWDVGVWILLVPIGGGGFVWGIGSLLDKF
;
A
#
# COMPACT_ATOMS: atom_id res chain seq x y z
N MET A 1 -52.28 18.73 22.02
CA MET A 1 -52.80 19.07 23.37
C MET A 1 -52.67 17.84 24.24
N PRO A 2 -52.31 17.90 25.55
CA PRO A 2 -52.06 19.04 26.48
C PRO A 2 -50.54 19.39 26.55
N VAL A 3 -49.99 20.53 26.98
CA VAL A 3 -50.18 21.55 28.05
C VAL A 3 -49.58 21.17 29.42
N ALA A 4 -48.44 21.79 29.77
CA ALA A 4 -47.94 22.17 31.11
C ALA A 4 -46.59 22.94 30.97
N SER A 5 -46.56 24.29 31.08
CA SER A 5 -46.14 25.12 32.26
C SER A 5 -44.67 24.90 32.69
N ARG A 6 -43.67 25.78 32.44
CA ARG A 6 -43.41 27.22 32.78
C ARG A 6 -43.09 27.48 34.26
N THR A 7 -41.79 27.75 34.53
CA THR A 7 -41.21 28.71 35.53
C THR A 7 -39.72 28.90 35.13
N SER A 8 -39.21 30.04 34.61
CA SER A 8 -38.76 31.28 35.31
C SER A 8 -38.05 30.99 36.64
N SER A 9 -36.86 31.48 36.99
CA SER A 9 -36.18 32.75 36.70
C SER A 9 -34.79 32.68 37.33
N GLU A 10 -33.75 33.29 36.74
CA GLU A 10 -32.89 34.21 37.50
C GLU A 10 -31.95 35.00 36.58
N SER A 11 -31.87 36.28 36.95
CA SER A 11 -31.29 37.44 36.32
C SER A 11 -29.83 37.62 36.70
N GLY A 12 -29.00 38.06 35.75
CA GLY A 12 -27.63 38.51 36.00
C GLY A 12 -27.17 39.50 34.93
N SER A 13 -27.71 40.73 34.99
CA SER A 13 -27.27 41.89 34.23
C SER A 13 -26.23 42.70 35.03
N GLY A 14 -25.11 43.08 34.42
CA GLY A 14 -24.13 43.96 35.06
C GLY A 14 -22.87 44.31 34.24
N SER A 15 -23.06 45.03 33.12
CA SER A 15 -22.31 46.22 32.65
C SER A 15 -20.73 46.23 32.59
N PRO A 16 -20.05 47.33 32.15
CA PRO A 16 -19.20 47.30 30.95
C PRO A 16 -17.77 47.86 31.15
N SER A 17 -17.04 48.03 30.04
CA SER A 17 -15.93 48.98 29.82
C SER A 17 -14.61 48.84 30.62
N SER A 18 -13.52 48.62 29.90
CA SER A 18 -12.26 49.34 30.18
C SER A 18 -11.41 49.51 28.93
N SER A 19 -11.50 50.72 28.38
CA SER A 19 -10.50 51.38 27.57
C SER A 19 -9.30 51.77 28.44
N ARG A 20 -8.08 51.40 28.06
CA ARG A 20 -6.85 52.01 28.59
C ARG A 20 -5.89 52.35 27.46
N SER A 21 -5.84 53.63 27.15
CA SER A 21 -4.84 54.31 26.35
C SER A 21 -3.87 55.06 27.27
N ARG A 22 -2.61 55.15 26.82
CA ARG A 22 -1.54 56.12 27.17
C ARG A 22 -0.93 56.07 28.58
N SER A 23 0.37 55.79 28.63
CA SER A 23 1.35 56.79 29.09
C SER A 23 2.73 56.52 28.49
N SER A 24 3.18 57.49 27.70
CA SER A 24 4.56 57.78 27.33
C SER A 24 5.45 57.96 28.56
N GLY A 25 6.60 57.30 28.57
CA GLY A 25 7.72 57.57 29.46
C GLY A 25 9.00 57.50 28.67
N GLU A 26 9.47 58.66 28.19
CA GLU A 26 10.85 58.87 27.78
C GLU A 26 11.76 58.75 29.01
N LEU A 27 12.86 58.00 28.88
CA LEU A 27 14.23 58.50 29.08
C LEU A 27 15.24 57.36 28.79
N PRO A 28 16.48 57.72 28.40
CA PRO A 28 17.39 56.88 27.64
C PRO A 28 18.31 56.10 28.56
N ARG A 29 18.63 54.86 28.16
CA ARG A 29 19.84 54.19 28.64
C ARG A 29 20.53 53.49 27.50
N ASN A 30 21.63 54.11 27.10
CA ASN A 30 22.75 53.49 26.43
C ASN A 30 23.11 52.16 27.13
N SER A 31 23.06 51.06 26.38
CA SER A 31 23.90 49.90 26.62
C SER A 31 24.44 49.42 25.28
N LEU A 32 25.41 50.21 24.80
CA LEU A 32 26.55 49.69 24.06
C LEU A 32 27.25 48.62 24.92
N PHE A 33 27.86 47.63 24.25
CA PHE A 33 28.64 46.50 24.76
C PHE A 33 27.87 45.23 25.09
N GLY A 34 28.17 44.18 24.31
CA GLY A 34 27.70 42.82 24.59
C GLY A 34 27.59 41.89 23.37
N ASN A 35 28.20 42.20 22.23
CA ASN A 35 28.42 41.22 21.16
C ASN A 35 29.44 40.16 21.62
N THR A 36 29.08 39.32 22.59
CA THR A 36 29.71 38.01 22.77
C THR A 36 28.89 37.02 21.95
N SER A 37 29.29 36.94 20.68
CA SER A 37 29.00 35.79 19.83
C SER A 37 29.57 34.54 20.48
N THR A 38 28.84 33.99 21.45
CA THR A 38 28.99 32.62 21.89
C THR A 38 28.39 31.77 20.77
N SER A 39 29.22 31.55 19.76
CA SER A 39 29.14 30.34 18.95
C SER A 39 29.14 29.20 19.96
N GLU A 40 27.94 28.74 20.34
CA GLU A 40 27.74 27.50 21.06
C GLU A 40 28.35 26.43 20.18
N LEU A 41 29.59 26.08 20.52
CA LEU A 41 30.37 25.04 19.88
C LEU A 41 29.64 23.75 20.26
N ILE A 42 28.66 23.37 19.44
CA ILE A 42 28.00 22.09 19.52
C ILE A 42 29.11 21.07 19.28
N LEU A 43 29.58 20.49 20.37
CA LEU A 43 30.54 19.39 20.37
C LEU A 43 29.81 18.21 19.73
N VAL A 44 29.95 18.08 18.40
CA VAL A 44 29.59 16.86 17.68
C VAL A 44 30.54 15.81 18.23
N HIS A 45 30.02 14.93 19.10
CA HIS A 45 30.73 13.71 19.47
C HIS A 45 30.90 12.89 18.19
N ASP A 46 32.14 12.82 17.70
CA ASP A 46 32.56 11.82 16.72
C ASP A 46 32.58 10.45 17.42
N ASP A 47 31.39 9.87 17.67
CA ASP A 47 31.22 8.51 18.18
C ASP A 47 31.28 7.46 17.04
N ASP A 48 32.07 7.71 16.00
CA ASP A 48 32.18 6.84 14.82
C ASP A 48 33.63 6.38 14.59
N ASP A 49 34.28 5.86 15.62
CA ASP A 49 35.45 5.00 15.42
C ASP A 49 35.08 3.55 15.75
N VAL A 50 35.17 2.72 14.70
CA VAL A 50 35.10 1.26 14.69
C VAL A 50 33.68 0.66 14.59
N GLU A 51 33.17 0.54 13.36
CA GLU A 51 32.39 -0.65 12.96
C GLU A 51 32.43 -0.83 11.42
N ASP A 52 33.31 -1.74 11.00
CA ASP A 52 33.34 -2.57 9.79
C ASP A 52 32.87 -2.01 8.43
N GLN A 53 33.85 -1.93 7.51
CA GLN A 53 33.70 -1.81 6.04
C GLN A 53 33.04 -3.04 5.37
N SER A 54 32.03 -3.64 5.98
CA SER A 54 31.20 -4.63 5.29
C SER A 54 30.20 -3.90 4.42
N ILE A 55 30.52 -3.70 3.13
CA ILE A 55 29.69 -3.07 2.09
C ILE A 55 28.18 -3.24 2.40
N PRO A 56 27.50 -2.27 3.03
CA PRO A 56 26.07 -2.36 3.17
C PRO A 56 25.50 -1.46 2.10
N LEU A 57 24.51 -1.95 1.36
CA LEU A 57 23.54 -1.12 0.64
C LEU A 57 22.72 -0.30 1.66
N SER A 58 23.38 0.46 2.54
CA SER A 58 22.79 1.37 3.51
C SER A 58 22.37 2.63 2.76
N LEU A 59 21.06 2.75 2.56
CA LEU A 59 20.42 3.68 1.64
C LEU A 59 20.06 5.03 2.32
N SER A 60 20.84 5.53 3.29
CA SER A 60 20.52 6.77 4.01
C SER A 60 21.47 7.93 3.71
N ASP A 61 20.89 9.08 3.36
CA ASP A 61 21.51 10.41 3.46
C ASP A 61 20.97 11.05 4.76
N ASP A 62 21.85 11.42 5.69
CA ASP A 62 21.49 11.77 7.08
C ASP A 62 21.11 13.23 7.34
N GLU A 63 21.12 14.10 6.32
CA GLU A 63 21.09 15.56 6.56
C GLU A 63 19.70 16.23 6.61
N GLU A 64 18.57 15.53 6.41
CA GLU A 64 17.26 16.21 6.36
C GLU A 64 16.46 16.24 7.69
N ASN A 65 17.01 15.72 8.79
CA ASN A 65 16.23 15.21 9.93
C ASN A 65 15.48 16.23 10.83
N VAL A 66 15.82 17.52 10.79
CA VAL A 66 15.33 18.53 11.76
C VAL A 66 13.94 19.07 11.43
N SER A 67 13.58 19.19 10.14
CA SER A 67 12.30 19.78 9.72
C SER A 67 11.08 18.83 9.82
N TYR A 68 11.29 17.55 10.14
CA TYR A 68 10.23 16.52 10.17
C TYR A 68 9.38 16.49 11.45
N GLN A 69 9.68 17.30 12.47
CA GLN A 69 8.98 17.25 13.77
C GLN A 69 7.75 18.16 13.85
N LEU A 70 7.72 19.31 13.17
CA LEU A 70 6.65 20.29 13.36
C LEU A 70 5.34 19.94 12.60
N GLU A 71 5.44 19.32 11.42
CA GLU A 71 4.28 19.09 10.54
C GLU A 71 3.53 17.77 10.82
N VAL A 72 4.13 16.85 11.58
CA VAL A 72 3.54 15.53 11.85
C VAL A 72 2.44 15.56 12.92
N ASN A 73 2.35 16.62 13.72
CA ASN A 73 1.36 16.74 14.80
C ASN A 73 -0.08 17.02 14.30
N THR A 74 -0.28 17.32 13.01
CA THR A 74 -1.61 17.60 12.44
C THR A 74 -2.21 16.44 11.63
N ALA A 75 -1.46 15.35 11.42
CA ALA A 75 -1.98 14.21 10.68
C ALA A 75 -2.98 13.41 11.55
N PRO A 76 -4.10 12.93 10.97
CA PRO A 76 -5.06 12.10 11.68
C PRO A 76 -4.36 10.89 12.30
N SER A 77 -4.66 10.60 13.57
CA SER A 77 -3.99 9.59 14.38
C SER A 77 -4.17 8.18 13.80
N VAL A 78 -3.27 7.75 12.92
CA VAL A 78 -3.19 6.35 12.48
C VAL A 78 -2.68 5.54 13.66
N THR A 79 -3.46 4.55 14.09
CA THR A 79 -3.06 3.67 15.19
C THR A 79 -1.78 2.92 14.80
N PRO A 80 -0.71 2.94 15.60
CA PRO A 80 0.51 2.23 15.26
C PRO A 80 0.25 0.72 15.20
N LEU A 81 0.73 0.06 14.14
CA LEU A 81 0.63 -1.40 14.00
C LEU A 81 1.88 -2.09 14.58
N SER A 82 1.71 -3.32 15.06
CA SER A 82 2.83 -4.15 15.48
C SER A 82 3.59 -4.72 14.27
N LEU A 83 4.88 -5.00 14.45
CA LEU A 83 5.75 -5.54 13.40
C LEU A 83 5.21 -6.85 12.79
N PRO A 84 4.74 -7.84 13.57
CA PRO A 84 4.20 -9.07 13.01
C PRO A 84 2.94 -8.84 12.16
N LEU A 85 2.11 -7.85 12.51
CA LEU A 85 0.92 -7.52 11.72
C LEU A 85 1.29 -6.86 10.39
N ILE A 86 2.29 -5.98 10.38
CA ILE A 86 2.79 -5.38 9.13
C ILE A 86 3.34 -6.47 8.20
N PHE A 87 4.14 -7.39 8.74
CA PHE A 87 4.62 -8.55 8.01
C PHE A 87 3.45 -9.38 7.44
N LEU A 88 2.47 -9.72 8.29
CA LEU A 88 1.29 -10.47 7.89
C LEU A 88 0.51 -9.77 6.77
N TYR A 89 0.37 -8.44 6.81
CA TYR A 89 -0.36 -7.69 5.78
C TYR A 89 0.42 -7.50 4.48
N PHE A 90 1.76 -7.58 4.48
CA PHE A 90 2.54 -7.72 3.24
C PHE A 90 2.49 -9.13 2.67
N PHE A 91 2.50 -10.12 3.55
CA PHE A 91 2.56 -11.53 3.19
C PHE A 91 1.21 -12.08 2.70
N SER A 92 0.12 -11.78 3.41
CA SER A 92 -1.20 -12.34 3.15
C SER A 92 -1.72 -12.08 1.73
N PRO A 93 -1.62 -10.87 1.14
CA PRO A 93 -2.04 -10.64 -0.24
C PRO A 93 -1.39 -11.60 -1.25
N CYS A 94 -0.13 -11.98 -1.00
CA CYS A 94 0.63 -12.86 -1.88
C CYS A 94 0.16 -14.32 -1.92
N LEU A 95 -0.67 -14.73 -0.95
CA LEU A 95 -1.14 -16.11 -0.78
C LEU A 95 -2.64 -16.27 -1.09
N LYS A 96 -3.28 -15.28 -1.71
CA LYS A 96 -4.74 -15.29 -1.92
C LYS A 96 -5.11 -15.80 -3.30
N LEU A 97 -6.12 -15.17 -3.92
CA LEU A 97 -6.69 -15.52 -5.21
C LEU A 97 -5.63 -15.73 -6.30
N GLY A 98 -4.64 -14.84 -6.40
CA GLY A 98 -3.58 -14.99 -7.40
C GLY A 98 -2.79 -16.29 -7.24
N ALA A 99 -2.39 -16.62 -6.01
CA ALA A 99 -1.70 -17.88 -5.72
C ALA A 99 -2.59 -19.10 -6.00
N MET A 100 -3.86 -19.07 -5.59
CA MET A 100 -4.78 -20.18 -5.85
C MET A 100 -5.04 -20.40 -7.34
N LEU A 101 -5.13 -19.33 -8.12
CA LEU A 101 -5.31 -19.38 -9.57
C LEU A 101 -4.05 -19.80 -10.32
N ILE A 102 -2.86 -19.72 -9.70
CA ILE A 102 -1.63 -20.23 -10.33
C ILE A 102 -1.84 -21.67 -10.72
N LEU A 103 -2.34 -22.57 -9.86
CA LEU A 103 -2.52 -24.00 -10.15
C LEU A 103 -3.31 -24.32 -11.45
N ARG A 104 -4.12 -23.37 -11.95
CA ARG A 104 -4.87 -23.50 -13.20
C ARG A 104 -4.07 -23.12 -14.45
N GLY A 105 -3.07 -22.25 -14.31
CA GLY A 105 -2.34 -21.73 -15.45
C GLY A 105 -1.53 -22.81 -16.17
N GLN A 106 -1.71 -22.92 -17.47
CA GLN A 106 -0.89 -23.80 -18.31
C GLN A 106 0.40 -23.07 -18.65
N PHE A 107 1.37 -23.06 -17.72
CA PHE A 107 2.71 -22.56 -18.02
C PHE A 107 3.71 -23.70 -18.04
N THR A 108 4.67 -23.60 -18.95
CA THR A 108 5.88 -24.42 -18.87
C THR A 108 6.70 -23.95 -17.68
N LEU A 109 7.34 -24.88 -16.96
CA LEU A 109 8.23 -24.56 -15.83
C LEU A 109 9.29 -23.52 -16.21
N LYS A 110 9.74 -23.57 -17.47
CA LYS A 110 10.70 -22.63 -18.08
C LYS A 110 10.23 -21.17 -18.06
N ILE A 111 8.92 -20.93 -18.12
CA ILE A 111 8.33 -19.58 -18.10
C ILE A 111 7.80 -19.24 -16.71
N GLY A 112 7.17 -20.21 -16.02
CA GLY A 112 6.52 -19.99 -14.73
C GLY A 112 7.50 -19.53 -13.64
N ILE A 113 8.65 -20.19 -13.50
CA ILE A 113 9.65 -19.87 -12.47
C ILE A 113 10.26 -18.47 -12.68
N PRO A 114 10.80 -18.11 -13.88
CA PRO A 114 11.35 -16.77 -14.06
C PRO A 114 10.27 -15.68 -13.96
N ALA A 115 9.05 -15.94 -14.42
CA ALA A 115 7.94 -15.00 -14.21
C ALA A 115 7.65 -14.78 -12.72
N LEU A 116 7.60 -15.85 -11.91
CA LEU A 116 7.40 -15.77 -10.47
C LEU A 116 8.48 -14.89 -9.81
N LEU A 117 9.75 -15.16 -10.09
CA LEU A 117 10.87 -14.41 -9.53
C LEU A 117 10.88 -12.95 -10.00
N LEU A 118 10.61 -12.72 -11.28
CA LEU A 118 10.53 -11.38 -11.86
C LEU A 118 9.42 -10.55 -11.20
N PHE A 119 8.18 -11.05 -11.12
CA PHE A 119 7.07 -10.31 -10.53
C PHE A 119 7.18 -10.15 -9.01
N ALA A 120 7.82 -11.10 -8.32
CA ALA A 120 8.19 -10.94 -6.93
C ALA A 120 9.18 -9.79 -6.73
N PHE A 121 10.26 -9.76 -7.52
CA PHE A 121 11.26 -8.69 -7.49
C PHE A 121 10.63 -7.33 -7.82
N LEU A 122 9.87 -7.25 -8.91
CA LEU A 122 9.18 -6.03 -9.32
C LEU A 122 8.18 -5.52 -8.27
N SER A 123 7.52 -6.44 -7.54
CA SER A 123 6.62 -6.05 -6.46
C SER A 123 7.38 -5.42 -5.29
N VAL A 124 8.50 -6.01 -4.86
CA VAL A 124 9.37 -5.41 -3.84
C VAL A 124 9.91 -4.06 -4.31
N PHE A 125 10.37 -3.98 -5.56
CA PHE A 125 10.90 -2.76 -6.16
C PHE A 125 9.84 -1.64 -6.23
N ALA A 126 8.62 -1.95 -6.68
CA ALA A 126 7.51 -1.00 -6.73
C ALA A 126 7.12 -0.49 -5.33
N ARG A 127 7.12 -1.36 -4.31
CA ARG A 127 6.90 -0.96 -2.92
C ARG A 127 8.01 -0.03 -2.41
N GLN A 128 9.25 -0.32 -2.77
CA GLN A 128 10.39 0.50 -2.37
C GLN A 128 10.36 1.89 -3.02
N ILE A 129 9.93 1.99 -4.28
CA ILE A 129 9.67 3.29 -4.93
C ILE A 129 8.62 4.08 -4.13
N LEU A 130 7.51 3.43 -3.73
CA LEU A 130 6.47 4.08 -2.94
C LEU A 130 7.00 4.55 -1.57
N PHE A 131 7.81 3.76 -0.88
CA PHE A 131 8.43 4.17 0.39
C PHE A 131 9.39 5.36 0.21
N LEU A 132 10.21 5.33 -0.83
CA LEU A 132 11.14 6.42 -1.16
C LEU A 132 10.37 7.71 -1.50
N LEU A 133 9.29 7.58 -2.27
CA LEU A 133 8.44 8.69 -2.66
C LEU A 133 7.65 9.27 -1.48
N ALA A 134 7.15 8.44 -0.57
CA ALA A 134 6.51 8.88 0.66
C ALA A 134 7.47 9.65 1.57
N ARG A 135 8.74 9.18 1.67
CA ARG A 135 9.81 9.89 2.36
C ARG A 135 10.09 11.24 1.70
N TYR A 136 10.26 11.25 0.38
CA TYR A 136 10.56 12.46 -0.39
C TYR A 136 9.47 13.53 -0.26
N VAL A 137 8.21 13.13 -0.45
CA VAL A 137 7.06 14.05 -0.42
C VAL A 137 6.65 14.41 1.02
N ARG A 138 7.13 13.66 2.02
CA ARG A 138 6.76 13.79 3.43
C ARG A 138 5.27 13.59 3.71
N LYS A 139 4.58 12.87 2.82
CA LYS A 139 3.16 12.55 2.94
C LYS A 139 3.01 11.03 2.89
N ALA A 140 2.17 10.51 3.79
CA ALA A 140 2.03 9.08 3.97
C ALA A 140 0.85 8.48 3.21
N ASP A 141 -0.05 9.31 2.69
CA ASP A 141 -1.25 8.91 1.97
C ASP A 141 -1.04 8.99 0.45
N LEU A 142 -1.38 7.90 -0.26
CA LEU A 142 -1.26 7.83 -1.73
C LEU A 142 -1.98 8.97 -2.47
N PRO A 143 -3.23 9.35 -2.12
CA PRO A 143 -3.92 10.47 -2.76
C PRO A 143 -3.15 11.79 -2.62
N ASP A 144 -2.45 11.99 -1.51
CA ASP A 144 -1.70 13.20 -1.26
C ASP A 144 -0.36 13.24 -2.00
N ILE A 145 0.31 12.09 -2.11
CA ILE A 145 1.51 11.95 -2.93
C ILE A 145 1.19 12.24 -4.41
N ILE A 146 0.09 11.67 -4.92
CA ILE A 146 -0.36 11.89 -6.31
C ILE A 146 -0.81 13.33 -6.52
N ALA A 147 -1.58 13.90 -5.59
CA ALA A 147 -1.99 15.31 -5.66
C ALA A 147 -0.79 16.25 -5.64
N GLU A 148 0.23 15.96 -4.83
CA GLU A 148 1.47 16.72 -4.82
C GLU A 148 2.24 16.56 -6.13
N ALA A 149 2.23 15.37 -6.76
CA ALA A 149 2.87 15.08 -8.03
C ALA A 149 2.16 15.71 -9.25
N LEU A 150 0.83 15.82 -9.24
CA LEU A 150 0.07 16.39 -10.37
C LEU A 150 -0.22 17.90 -10.22
N ALA A 151 -0.41 18.39 -8.99
CA ALA A 151 -0.83 19.77 -8.73
C ALA A 151 0.11 20.46 -7.72
N ARG A 152 1.39 20.67 -8.08
CA ARG A 152 2.33 21.46 -7.25
C ARG A 152 1.88 22.92 -7.17
N GLY A 153 2.06 23.53 -6.00
CA GLY A 153 1.96 24.97 -5.79
C GLY A 153 0.72 25.41 -4.99
N PRO A 154 0.82 26.53 -4.27
CA PRO A 154 -0.20 26.98 -3.32
C PRO A 154 -1.53 27.35 -3.99
N ARG A 155 -1.50 27.80 -5.25
CA ARG A 155 -2.69 28.25 -5.98
C ARG A 155 -3.58 27.13 -6.54
N ARG A 156 -3.15 25.84 -6.47
CA ARG A 156 -3.84 24.70 -7.10
C ARG A 156 -4.61 23.80 -6.12
N GLU A 157 -5.05 24.32 -4.98
CA GLU A 157 -5.74 23.51 -3.96
C GLU A 157 -7.04 22.86 -4.48
N LYS A 158 -7.81 23.54 -5.35
CA LYS A 158 -9.00 22.95 -5.98
C LYS A 158 -8.65 21.70 -6.79
N GLN A 159 -7.58 21.75 -7.58
CA GLN A 159 -7.11 20.59 -8.36
C GLN A 159 -6.62 19.46 -7.46
N ARG A 160 -5.91 19.77 -6.36
CA ARG A 160 -5.48 18.77 -5.37
C ARG A 160 -6.68 18.02 -4.78
N ARG A 161 -7.77 18.71 -4.44
CA ARG A 161 -9.01 18.08 -3.95
C ARG A 161 -9.61 17.12 -4.99
N ILE A 162 -9.69 17.54 -6.25
CA ILE A 162 -10.21 16.69 -7.34
C ILE A 162 -9.34 15.44 -7.49
N VAL A 163 -8.01 15.60 -7.57
CA VAL A 163 -7.07 14.48 -7.69
C VAL A 163 -7.20 13.52 -6.50
N ARG A 164 -7.27 14.03 -5.26
CA ARG A 164 -7.48 13.18 -4.08
C ARG A 164 -8.78 12.40 -4.17
N SER A 165 -9.87 13.04 -4.60
CA SER A 165 -11.16 12.37 -4.79
C SER A 165 -11.12 11.30 -5.87
N VAL A 166 -10.45 11.55 -7.00
CA VAL A 166 -10.28 10.56 -8.08
C VAL A 166 -9.46 9.36 -7.60
N VAL A 167 -8.34 9.57 -6.92
CA VAL A 167 -7.50 8.47 -6.39
C VAL A 167 -8.27 7.66 -5.34
N ARG A 168 -9.01 8.33 -4.45
CA ARG A 168 -9.87 7.64 -3.47
C ARG A 168 -10.98 6.85 -4.16
N CYS A 169 -11.63 7.42 -5.17
CA CYS A 169 -12.65 6.73 -5.95
C CYS A 169 -12.07 5.50 -6.65
N GLY A 170 -10.95 5.64 -7.37
CA GLY A 170 -10.28 4.52 -8.05
C GLY A 170 -9.83 3.41 -7.09
N SER A 171 -9.26 3.78 -5.94
CA SER A 171 -8.91 2.82 -4.89
C SER A 171 -10.16 2.11 -4.33
N GLY A 172 -11.25 2.84 -4.09
CA GLY A 172 -12.53 2.29 -3.65
C GLY A 172 -13.13 1.31 -4.67
N ILE A 173 -13.16 1.69 -5.95
CA ILE A 173 -13.62 0.83 -7.05
C ILE A 173 -12.78 -0.44 -7.09
N LEU A 174 -11.45 -0.33 -7.05
CA LEU A 174 -10.57 -1.49 -7.02
C LEU A 174 -10.91 -2.42 -5.84
N ARG A 175 -11.19 -1.91 -4.63
CA ARG A 175 -11.56 -2.76 -3.48
C ARG A 175 -12.91 -3.43 -3.65
N VAL A 176 -13.90 -2.72 -4.18
CA VAL A 176 -15.25 -3.24 -4.42
C VAL A 176 -15.22 -4.35 -5.46
N VAL A 177 -14.54 -4.11 -6.58
CA VAL A 177 -14.38 -5.07 -7.68
C VAL A 177 -13.58 -6.28 -7.19
N LEU A 178 -12.47 -6.06 -6.47
CA LEU A 178 -11.68 -7.15 -5.89
C LEU A 178 -12.52 -7.96 -4.91
N GLY A 179 -13.25 -7.31 -4.00
CA GLY A 179 -14.18 -7.99 -3.09
C GLY A 179 -15.24 -8.81 -3.82
N ALA A 180 -15.81 -8.29 -4.91
CA ALA A 180 -16.79 -9.00 -5.73
C ALA A 180 -16.20 -10.26 -6.39
N VAL A 181 -14.97 -10.18 -6.91
CA VAL A 181 -14.25 -11.35 -7.47
C VAL A 181 -13.99 -12.38 -6.38
N TYR A 182 -13.51 -11.98 -5.20
CA TYR A 182 -13.29 -12.91 -4.08
C TYR A 182 -14.58 -13.59 -3.63
N PHE A 183 -15.68 -12.84 -3.50
CA PHE A 183 -17.00 -13.40 -3.19
C PHE A 183 -17.45 -14.42 -4.22
N ARG A 184 -17.37 -14.04 -5.50
CA ARG A 184 -17.80 -14.90 -6.59
C ARG A 184 -17.02 -16.22 -6.60
N GLU A 185 -15.70 -16.14 -6.56
CA GLU A 185 -14.84 -17.34 -6.59
C GLU A 185 -15.07 -18.23 -5.37
N SER A 186 -15.31 -17.64 -4.19
CA SER A 186 -15.68 -18.38 -2.99
C SER A 186 -17.03 -19.13 -3.16
N ILE A 187 -18.04 -18.45 -3.72
CA ILE A 187 -19.36 -19.05 -3.94
C ILE A 187 -19.30 -20.13 -5.03
N ASP A 188 -18.62 -19.87 -6.15
CA ASP A 188 -18.52 -20.79 -7.27
C ASP A 188 -17.76 -22.08 -6.88
N LEU A 189 -16.73 -21.98 -6.02
CA LEU A 189 -16.05 -23.15 -5.43
C LEU A 189 -16.97 -24.01 -4.56
N THR A 190 -17.76 -23.36 -3.71
CA THR A 190 -18.68 -24.05 -2.78
C THR A 190 -19.82 -24.70 -3.55
N LEU A 191 -20.39 -23.97 -4.51
CA LEU A 191 -21.52 -24.41 -5.32
C LEU A 191 -21.20 -25.68 -6.13
N ARG A 192 -19.94 -25.87 -6.55
CA ARG A 192 -19.53 -27.09 -7.25
C ARG A 192 -19.67 -28.36 -6.40
N HIS A 193 -19.61 -28.24 -5.07
CA HIS A 193 -19.66 -29.37 -4.13
C HIS A 193 -20.99 -29.47 -3.37
N VAL A 194 -21.80 -28.40 -3.37
CA VAL A 194 -23.14 -28.42 -2.76
C VAL A 194 -24.14 -28.87 -3.82
N THR A 195 -24.76 -30.03 -3.61
CA THR A 195 -25.74 -30.63 -4.52
C THR A 195 -26.87 -29.64 -4.87
N PRO A 196 -27.19 -29.43 -6.16
CA PRO A 196 -28.10 -28.36 -6.60
C PRO A 196 -29.58 -28.57 -6.21
N TYR A 197 -29.95 -29.72 -5.65
CA TYR A 197 -31.37 -30.12 -5.48
C TYR A 197 -32.00 -29.77 -4.13
N ILE A 198 -31.27 -29.15 -3.20
CA ILE A 198 -31.77 -28.97 -1.82
C ILE A 198 -32.65 -27.71 -1.69
N PHE A 199 -32.51 -26.70 -2.56
CA PHE A 199 -33.13 -25.38 -2.34
C PHE A 199 -34.08 -24.95 -3.48
N PHE A 200 -35.25 -24.44 -3.11
CA PHE A 200 -36.22 -23.80 -4.01
C PHE A 200 -35.74 -22.45 -4.56
N ILE A 201 -34.82 -21.77 -3.84
CA ILE A 201 -34.18 -20.52 -4.25
C ILE A 201 -32.83 -20.87 -4.87
N SER A 202 -32.38 -20.10 -5.87
CA SER A 202 -31.04 -20.27 -6.47
C SER A 202 -29.97 -20.31 -5.38
N SER A 203 -29.34 -21.47 -5.22
CA SER A 203 -28.37 -21.82 -4.16
C SER A 203 -27.21 -20.83 -4.07
N ARG A 204 -26.85 -20.22 -5.21
CA ARG A 204 -25.86 -19.15 -5.29
C ARG A 204 -26.22 -17.94 -4.42
N PHE A 205 -27.47 -17.49 -4.45
CA PHE A 205 -27.92 -16.36 -3.63
C PHE A 205 -27.94 -16.70 -2.15
N VAL A 206 -28.41 -17.90 -1.79
CA VAL A 206 -28.44 -18.38 -0.41
C VAL A 206 -27.01 -18.43 0.16
N LEU A 207 -26.08 -19.07 -0.56
CA LEU A 207 -24.67 -19.16 -0.16
C LEU A 207 -24.03 -17.77 -0.03
N GLY A 208 -24.26 -16.88 -1.01
CA GLY A 208 -23.73 -15.53 -0.95
C GLY A 208 -24.29 -14.71 0.21
N ALA A 209 -25.59 -14.83 0.52
CA ALA A 209 -26.21 -14.16 1.65
C ALA A 209 -25.66 -14.67 2.99
N VAL A 210 -25.52 -15.99 3.16
CA VAL A 210 -24.91 -16.60 4.35
C VAL A 210 -23.46 -16.15 4.52
N ALA A 211 -22.68 -16.14 3.43
CA ALA A 211 -21.29 -15.69 3.43
C ALA A 211 -21.18 -14.20 3.79
N ALA A 212 -22.06 -13.35 3.25
CA ALA A 212 -22.10 -11.92 3.57
C ALA A 212 -22.51 -11.66 5.02
N LEU A 213 -23.48 -12.42 5.55
CA LEU A 213 -23.89 -12.35 6.95
C LEU A 213 -22.73 -12.72 7.90
N PHE A 214 -21.99 -13.78 7.56
CA PHE A 214 -20.79 -14.19 8.31
C PHE A 214 -19.68 -13.12 8.25
N LEU A 215 -19.45 -12.51 7.09
CA LEU A 215 -18.41 -11.48 6.91
C LEU A 215 -18.76 -10.11 7.46
N TRP A 216 -20.05 -9.81 7.64
CA TRP A 216 -20.52 -8.52 8.13
C TRP A 216 -19.80 -8.04 9.40
N PRO A 217 -19.79 -8.78 10.53
CA PRO A 217 -19.13 -8.34 11.75
C PRO A 217 -17.60 -8.19 11.63
N LEU A 218 -16.99 -8.92 10.68
CA LEU A 218 -15.55 -8.87 10.41
C LEU A 218 -15.19 -7.62 9.59
N CYS A 219 -16.02 -7.26 8.60
CA CYS A 219 -15.83 -6.09 7.74
C CYS A 219 -16.10 -4.76 8.46
N MET A 220 -16.90 -4.76 9.54
CA MET A 220 -17.18 -3.57 10.37
C MET A 220 -16.01 -3.16 11.28
N ALA A 221 -14.86 -3.82 11.23
CA ALA A 221 -13.70 -3.43 12.02
C ALA A 221 -13.25 -1.99 11.69
N PRO A 222 -12.96 -1.13 12.68
CA PRO A 222 -12.67 0.29 12.44
C PRO A 222 -11.34 0.51 11.73
N SER A 223 -10.34 -0.32 12.01
CA SER A 223 -8.95 -0.17 11.57
C SER A 223 -8.30 -1.53 11.29
N LEU A 224 -7.16 -1.53 10.59
CA LEU A 224 -6.32 -2.73 10.41
C LEU A 224 -5.70 -3.24 11.73
N SER A 225 -5.62 -2.40 12.75
CA SER A 225 -5.14 -2.80 14.09
C SER A 225 -6.18 -3.59 14.88
N SER A 226 -7.42 -3.70 14.39
CA SER A 226 -8.46 -4.47 15.05
C SER A 226 -8.08 -5.95 15.12
N ARG A 227 -8.23 -6.55 16.32
CA ARG A 227 -7.98 -7.99 16.56
C ARG A 227 -8.77 -8.87 15.59
N ARG A 228 -9.99 -8.49 15.22
CA ARG A 228 -10.84 -9.23 14.27
C ARG A 228 -10.14 -9.40 12.93
N VAL A 229 -9.65 -8.31 12.35
CA VAL A 229 -8.97 -8.31 11.04
C VAL A 229 -7.64 -9.06 11.10
N ALA A 230 -6.90 -8.87 12.20
CA ALA A 230 -5.65 -9.60 12.44
C ALA A 230 -5.89 -11.11 12.47
N TYR A 231 -6.85 -11.59 13.28
CA TYR A 231 -7.17 -13.02 13.37
C TYR A 231 -7.71 -13.58 12.07
N THR A 232 -8.61 -12.88 11.37
CA THR A 232 -9.11 -13.36 10.07
C THR A 232 -7.99 -13.49 9.05
N THR A 233 -7.02 -12.57 9.08
CA THR A 233 -5.86 -12.61 8.17
C THR A 233 -4.92 -13.77 8.52
N TRP A 234 -4.64 -14.01 9.80
CA TRP A 234 -3.86 -15.17 10.26
C TRP A 234 -4.53 -16.49 9.88
N ILE A 235 -5.83 -16.62 10.14
CA ILE A 235 -6.60 -17.82 9.81
C ILE A 235 -6.63 -18.02 8.29
N SER A 236 -6.81 -16.96 7.49
CA SER A 236 -6.75 -17.04 6.03
C SER A 236 -5.40 -17.57 5.53
N VAL A 237 -4.28 -17.12 6.12
CA VAL A 237 -2.93 -17.63 5.81
C VAL A 237 -2.77 -19.09 6.23
N ALA A 238 -3.22 -19.47 7.44
CA ALA A 238 -3.15 -20.85 7.91
C ALA A 238 -3.98 -21.79 7.03
N LEU A 239 -5.19 -21.40 6.65
CA LEU A 239 -6.04 -22.15 5.72
C LEU A 239 -5.41 -22.29 4.34
N TYR A 240 -4.70 -21.27 3.85
CA TYR A 240 -3.95 -21.39 2.61
C TYR A 240 -2.83 -22.44 2.72
N ILE A 241 -2.08 -22.48 3.83
CA ILE A 241 -1.02 -23.48 4.05
C ILE A 241 -1.60 -24.89 4.13
N ILE A 242 -2.74 -25.06 4.81
CA ILE A 242 -3.45 -26.33 4.86
C ILE A 242 -3.94 -26.71 3.46
N TRP A 243 -4.53 -25.76 2.72
CA TRP A 243 -5.01 -25.97 1.35
C TRP A 243 -3.89 -26.45 0.42
N ILE A 244 -2.75 -25.77 0.36
CA ILE A 244 -1.64 -26.19 -0.50
C ILE A 244 -1.09 -27.56 -0.09
N SER A 245 -1.07 -27.87 1.20
CA SER A 245 -0.65 -29.19 1.71
C SER A 245 -1.60 -30.29 1.26
N LEU A 246 -2.92 -30.06 1.31
CA LEU A 246 -3.93 -30.99 0.83
C LEU A 246 -3.89 -31.14 -0.69
N VAL A 247 -3.68 -30.06 -1.43
CA VAL A 247 -3.50 -30.11 -2.89
C VAL A 247 -2.24 -30.93 -3.24
N ALA A 248 -1.12 -30.70 -2.56
CA ALA A 248 0.10 -31.47 -2.77
C ALA A 248 -0.11 -32.96 -2.44
N PHE A 249 -0.81 -33.26 -1.34
CA PHE A 249 -1.16 -34.63 -0.95
C PHE A 249 -2.05 -35.30 -1.99
N ALA A 250 -3.16 -34.66 -2.38
CA ALA A 250 -4.07 -35.17 -3.40
C ALA A 250 -3.33 -35.37 -4.74
N ASN A 251 -2.38 -34.50 -5.08
CA ASN A 251 -1.60 -34.60 -6.32
C ASN A 251 -0.67 -35.81 -6.28
N SER A 252 -0.02 -36.05 -5.14
CA SER A 252 0.85 -37.21 -4.94
C SER A 252 0.11 -38.55 -5.04
N LYS A 253 -1.20 -38.54 -4.77
CA LYS A 253 -2.09 -39.70 -4.86
C LYS A 253 -2.86 -39.79 -6.18
N GLY A 254 -2.67 -38.85 -7.11
CA GLY A 254 -3.44 -38.82 -8.37
C GLY A 254 -4.94 -38.57 -8.18
N LEU A 255 -5.34 -37.94 -7.06
CA LEU A 255 -6.74 -37.71 -6.71
C LEU A 255 -7.32 -36.39 -7.26
N LEU A 256 -6.47 -35.49 -7.77
CA LEU A 256 -6.96 -34.28 -8.44
C LEU A 256 -7.46 -34.60 -9.84
N GLY A 257 -8.75 -34.42 -10.06
CA GLY A 257 -9.32 -34.41 -11.40
C GLY A 257 -8.88 -33.18 -12.20
N ALA A 258 -8.75 -33.34 -13.51
CA ALA A 258 -8.48 -32.21 -14.43
C ALA A 258 -9.55 -31.11 -14.34
N ASP A 259 -10.77 -31.46 -13.91
CA ASP A 259 -11.90 -30.55 -13.75
C ASP A 259 -12.05 -29.99 -12.32
N ALA A 260 -11.17 -30.32 -11.39
CA ALA A 260 -11.27 -29.86 -9.99
C ALA A 260 -10.93 -28.36 -9.82
N TYR A 261 -10.46 -27.68 -10.87
CA TYR A 261 -9.91 -26.34 -10.76
C TYR A 261 -10.95 -25.21 -10.97
N PHE A 262 -10.71 -24.09 -10.26
CA PHE A 262 -11.40 -22.81 -10.38
C PHE A 262 -11.66 -22.42 -11.83
N ASN A 263 -12.86 -21.94 -12.17
CA ASN A 263 -13.11 -21.27 -13.45
C ASN A 263 -12.35 -19.94 -13.47
N PRO A 264 -11.71 -19.52 -14.58
CA PRO A 264 -10.92 -18.31 -14.52
C PRO A 264 -11.92 -17.14 -14.47
N PRO A 265 -11.74 -16.16 -13.58
CA PRO A 265 -12.67 -15.05 -13.46
C PRO A 265 -12.71 -14.19 -14.72
N GLY A 266 -11.78 -14.36 -15.66
CA GLY A 266 -11.77 -13.69 -16.94
C GLY A 266 -10.71 -14.27 -17.88
N THR A 267 -10.59 -13.67 -19.04
CA THR A 267 -9.74 -14.17 -20.13
C THR A 267 -8.28 -13.79 -19.96
N LEU A 268 -8.04 -12.64 -19.33
CA LEU A 268 -6.71 -12.15 -18.96
C LEU A 268 -6.13 -12.91 -17.75
N TRP A 269 -6.96 -13.68 -17.04
CA TRP A 269 -6.57 -14.50 -15.88
C TRP A 269 -5.96 -15.84 -16.30
N LYS A 270 -5.16 -15.82 -17.34
CA LYS A 270 -4.41 -16.98 -17.83
C LYS A 270 -2.94 -16.64 -17.85
N SER A 271 -2.09 -17.57 -17.44
CA SER A 271 -0.64 -17.46 -17.58
C SER A 271 0.01 -16.38 -16.69
N ILE A 272 0.87 -15.54 -17.26
CA ILE A 272 1.75 -14.60 -16.56
C ILE A 272 0.99 -13.55 -15.73
N PRO A 273 -0.12 -12.94 -16.19
CA PRO A 273 -0.88 -11.99 -15.39
C PRO A 273 -1.38 -12.54 -14.05
N VAL A 274 -1.64 -13.84 -13.93
CA VAL A 274 -2.06 -14.46 -12.65
C VAL A 274 -0.90 -14.46 -11.66
N ILE A 275 0.31 -14.78 -12.14
CA ILE A 275 1.55 -14.70 -11.36
C ILE A 275 1.81 -13.25 -10.94
N ALA A 276 1.68 -12.30 -11.87
CA ALA A 276 1.81 -10.88 -11.58
C ALA A 276 0.78 -10.42 -10.53
N PHE A 277 -0.47 -10.87 -10.67
CA PHE A 277 -1.55 -10.57 -9.74
C PHE A 277 -1.31 -11.14 -8.35
N ALA A 278 -0.70 -12.33 -8.24
CA ALA A 278 -0.33 -12.91 -6.96
C ALA A 278 0.57 -11.97 -6.15
N PHE A 279 1.45 -11.19 -6.79
CA PHE A 279 2.32 -10.23 -6.09
C PHE A 279 1.77 -8.80 -6.04
N THR A 280 0.48 -8.58 -6.33
CA THR A 280 -0.13 -7.25 -6.21
C THR A 280 -0.34 -6.83 -4.76
N GLY A 281 -0.17 -5.54 -4.48
CA GLY A 281 -0.21 -4.99 -3.13
C GLY A 281 -0.89 -3.63 -3.08
N VAL A 282 -2.11 -3.58 -2.56
CA VAL A 282 -2.96 -2.37 -2.59
C VAL A 282 -2.82 -1.47 -1.34
N ASN A 283 -2.02 -1.91 -0.35
CA ASN A 283 -1.95 -1.33 1.00
C ASN A 283 -0.58 -0.83 1.43
N THR A 284 0.40 -0.81 0.53
CA THR A 284 1.81 -0.56 0.84
C THR A 284 2.04 0.72 1.66
N LEU A 285 1.48 1.84 1.20
CA LEU A 285 1.65 3.13 1.87
C LEU A 285 0.89 3.22 3.20
N TYR A 286 -0.28 2.60 3.29
CA TYR A 286 -1.04 2.56 4.55
C TYR A 286 -0.26 1.81 5.65
N LEU A 287 0.37 0.67 5.29
CA LEU A 287 1.21 -0.10 6.21
C LEU A 287 2.46 0.68 6.61
N TYR A 288 3.08 1.41 5.69
CA TYR A 288 4.20 2.29 5.97
C TYR A 288 3.81 3.41 6.95
N ASN A 289 2.67 4.07 6.72
CA ASN A 289 2.17 5.12 7.62
C ASN A 289 1.91 4.59 9.03
N SER A 290 1.25 3.43 9.12
CA SER A 290 0.96 2.75 10.38
C SER A 290 2.22 2.39 11.18
N PHE A 291 3.36 2.22 10.51
CA PHE A 291 4.62 1.92 11.15
C PHE A 291 5.35 3.18 11.65
N ILE A 292 5.34 4.25 10.85
CA ILE A 292 5.96 5.53 11.22
C ILE A 292 5.28 6.17 12.42
N GLY A 293 3.95 6.02 12.55
CA GLY A 293 3.16 6.61 13.64
C GLY A 293 3.63 6.23 15.05
N ARG A 294 4.44 5.17 15.21
CA ARG A 294 5.00 4.73 16.50
C ARG A 294 6.22 5.55 16.92
N ARG A 295 6.16 6.88 16.95
CA ARG A 295 7.30 7.70 17.40
C ARG A 295 7.39 7.65 18.93
N SER A 296 8.37 6.91 19.46
CA SER A 296 8.82 7.15 20.83
C SER A 296 9.77 8.34 20.78
N PRO A 297 9.55 9.41 21.56
CA PRO A 297 10.55 10.47 21.68
C PRO A 297 11.87 9.82 22.15
N GLY A 298 12.93 9.96 21.36
CA GLY A 298 14.28 9.46 21.70
C GLY A 298 14.83 8.26 20.89
N SER A 299 14.05 7.53 20.08
CA SER A 299 14.63 6.42 19.30
C SER A 299 15.31 6.90 18.01
N LYS A 300 16.56 6.48 17.74
CA LYS A 300 17.31 6.73 16.49
C LYS A 300 16.45 6.35 15.27
N LYS A 301 16.09 7.33 14.43
CA LYS A 301 15.02 7.23 13.40
C LYS A 301 15.34 6.28 12.23
N GLU A 302 16.61 6.11 11.90
CA GLU A 302 17.07 5.56 10.63
C GLU A 302 16.98 4.02 10.53
N LYS A 303 17.35 3.33 11.62
CA LYS A 303 17.29 1.85 11.72
C LYS A 303 15.90 1.28 11.44
N ARG A 304 14.86 2.11 11.51
CA ARG A 304 13.47 1.69 11.40
C ARG A 304 12.96 1.54 9.97
N ILE A 305 13.32 2.44 9.05
CA ILE A 305 12.82 2.36 7.67
C ILE A 305 13.40 1.13 6.96
N GLN A 306 14.68 0.85 7.22
CA GLN A 306 15.35 -0.36 6.75
C GLN A 306 14.60 -1.62 7.18
N SER A 307 14.01 -1.62 8.38
CA SER A 307 13.18 -2.73 8.88
C SER A 307 11.91 -2.96 8.05
N VAL A 308 11.19 -1.91 7.61
CA VAL A 308 9.97 -2.11 6.78
C VAL A 308 10.33 -2.65 5.41
N SER A 309 11.39 -2.11 4.80
CA SER A 309 11.87 -2.58 3.51
C SER A 309 12.32 -4.05 3.58
N SER A 310 13.12 -4.39 4.59
CA SER A 310 13.59 -5.77 4.80
C SER A 310 12.43 -6.73 5.11
N MET A 311 11.42 -6.29 5.87
CA MET A 311 10.21 -7.08 6.10
C MET A 311 9.38 -7.31 4.84
N SER A 312 9.22 -6.30 3.98
CA SER A 312 8.52 -6.47 2.70
C SER A 312 9.25 -7.44 1.78
N LEU A 313 10.59 -7.37 1.75
CA LEU A 313 11.44 -8.30 1.01
C LEU A 313 11.29 -9.72 1.58
N PHE A 314 11.42 -9.89 2.90
CA PHE A 314 11.29 -11.18 3.56
C PHE A 314 9.90 -11.79 3.38
N ALA A 315 8.83 -11.00 3.51
CA ALA A 315 7.46 -11.44 3.25
C ALA A 315 7.29 -11.92 1.80
N THR A 316 7.91 -11.22 0.85
CA THR A 316 7.82 -11.60 -0.57
C THR A 316 8.63 -12.86 -0.86
N LEU A 317 9.82 -13.02 -0.28
CA LEU A 317 10.62 -14.25 -0.40
C LEU A 317 9.89 -15.46 0.20
N LEU A 318 9.28 -15.30 1.39
CA LEU A 318 8.48 -16.36 2.00
C LEU A 318 7.27 -16.71 1.12
N ALA A 319 6.62 -15.71 0.53
CA ALA A 319 5.51 -15.94 -0.38
C ALA A 319 5.96 -16.66 -1.66
N VAL A 320 7.10 -16.30 -2.24
CA VAL A 320 7.71 -17.04 -3.37
C VAL A 320 7.92 -18.50 -2.97
N GLY A 321 8.49 -18.77 -1.80
CA GLY A 321 8.70 -20.13 -1.29
C GLY A 321 7.41 -20.95 -1.16
N LEU A 322 6.30 -20.33 -0.75
CA LEU A 322 4.99 -21.00 -0.64
C LEU A 322 4.21 -21.09 -1.96
N VAL A 323 4.47 -20.21 -2.93
CA VAL A 323 3.80 -20.22 -4.24
C VAL A 323 4.55 -21.13 -5.23
N LEU A 324 5.86 -21.25 -5.09
CA LEU A 324 6.71 -22.05 -5.98
C LEU A 324 6.24 -23.51 -6.13
N PRO A 325 5.84 -24.26 -5.07
CA PRO A 325 5.33 -25.62 -5.22
C PRO A 325 4.11 -25.72 -6.14
N LEU A 326 3.25 -24.70 -6.18
CA LEU A 326 2.05 -24.70 -7.04
C LEU A 326 2.41 -24.76 -8.53
N ILE A 327 3.54 -24.17 -8.93
CA ILE A 327 4.03 -24.20 -10.31
C ILE A 327 4.46 -25.62 -10.70
N PHE A 328 5.02 -26.40 -9.77
CA PHE A 328 5.40 -27.79 -10.02
C PHE A 328 4.18 -28.72 -10.09
N LEU A 329 3.17 -28.48 -9.23
CA LEU A 329 1.97 -29.32 -9.15
C LEU A 329 1.13 -29.30 -10.43
N GLN A 330 1.19 -28.23 -11.23
CA GLN A 330 0.48 -28.14 -12.51
C GLN A 330 0.83 -29.24 -13.51
N ARG A 331 2.11 -29.66 -13.55
CA ARG A 331 2.61 -30.60 -14.56
C ARG A 331 1.97 -31.98 -14.44
N SER A 332 1.53 -32.35 -13.24
CA SER A 332 1.02 -33.68 -12.92
C SER A 332 -0.39 -33.95 -13.44
N THR A 333 -1.08 -32.93 -13.96
CA THR A 333 -2.51 -33.00 -14.34
C THR A 333 -2.78 -33.71 -15.67
N GLY A 334 -1.74 -34.08 -16.43
CA GLY A 334 -1.89 -34.74 -17.73
C GLY A 334 -2.13 -36.26 -17.68
N ILE A 335 -2.17 -36.88 -16.50
CA ILE A 335 -2.38 -38.32 -16.37
C ILE A 335 -3.89 -38.58 -16.41
N PRO A 336 -4.41 -39.39 -17.34
CA PRO A 336 -5.84 -39.67 -17.44
C PRO A 336 -6.36 -40.27 -16.12
N PHE A 337 -7.33 -39.58 -15.54
CA PHE A 337 -7.90 -39.91 -14.23
C PHE A 337 -8.63 -41.26 -14.30
N GLN A 338 -8.04 -42.30 -13.71
CA GLN A 338 -8.71 -43.58 -13.46
C GLN A 338 -9.03 -43.67 -11.97
N SER A 339 -10.13 -43.10 -11.50
CA SER A 339 -10.67 -43.50 -10.20
C SER A 339 -12.15 -43.19 -10.02
N LYS A 340 -12.92 -44.25 -9.80
CA LYS A 340 -14.36 -44.25 -9.53
C LYS A 340 -14.65 -44.36 -8.01
N SER A 341 -13.74 -43.86 -7.16
CA SER A 341 -13.82 -44.05 -5.71
C SER A 341 -14.42 -42.84 -4.98
N ASP A 342 -15.37 -43.11 -4.08
CA ASP A 342 -16.08 -42.10 -3.27
C ASP A 342 -15.14 -41.20 -2.43
N TRP A 343 -13.95 -41.70 -2.10
CA TRP A 343 -12.90 -40.97 -1.39
C TRP A 343 -12.37 -39.75 -2.15
N SER A 344 -12.46 -39.74 -3.48
CA SER A 344 -12.04 -38.59 -4.29
C SER A 344 -12.96 -37.39 -4.05
N TYR A 345 -14.27 -37.62 -3.91
CA TYR A 345 -15.26 -36.55 -3.74
C TYR A 345 -15.12 -35.84 -2.39
N SER A 346 -14.97 -36.60 -1.29
CA SER A 346 -14.82 -36.02 0.05
C SER A 346 -13.55 -35.18 0.19
N MET A 347 -12.43 -35.64 -0.39
CA MET A 347 -11.18 -34.89 -0.41
C MET A 347 -11.30 -33.61 -1.24
N GLN A 348 -11.93 -33.65 -2.42
CA GLN A 348 -12.14 -32.46 -3.25
C GLN A 348 -13.05 -31.44 -2.55
N ALA A 349 -14.11 -31.89 -1.89
CA ALA A 349 -14.97 -31.03 -1.08
C ALA A 349 -14.20 -30.38 0.08
N LEU A 350 -13.31 -31.13 0.76
CA LEU A 350 -12.45 -30.58 1.81
C LEU A 350 -11.49 -29.51 1.26
N ILE A 351 -10.84 -29.78 0.13
CA ILE A 351 -9.93 -28.82 -0.53
C ILE A 351 -10.70 -27.54 -0.90
N ALA A 352 -11.89 -27.68 -1.50
CA ALA A 352 -12.70 -26.55 -1.93
C ALA A 352 -13.28 -25.73 -0.77
N THR A 353 -13.69 -26.38 0.33
CA THR A 353 -14.19 -25.69 1.52
C THR A 353 -13.09 -24.90 2.22
N ILE A 354 -11.87 -25.44 2.31
CA ILE A 354 -10.72 -24.74 2.87
C ILE A 354 -10.30 -23.58 1.95
N ALA A 355 -10.28 -23.77 0.63
CA ALA A 355 -10.00 -22.71 -0.33
C ALA A 355 -11.02 -21.56 -0.23
N THR A 356 -12.31 -21.91 -0.21
CA THR A 356 -13.42 -20.96 -0.01
C THR A 356 -13.23 -20.17 1.28
N SER A 357 -12.96 -20.86 2.38
CA SER A 357 -12.81 -20.23 3.69
C SER A 357 -11.62 -19.27 3.72
N ALA A 358 -10.50 -19.65 3.10
CA ALA A 358 -9.32 -18.79 2.98
C ALA A 358 -9.61 -17.53 2.15
N LEU A 359 -10.33 -17.65 1.02
CA LEU A 359 -10.73 -16.52 0.18
C LEU A 359 -11.77 -15.62 0.85
N LEU A 360 -12.74 -16.21 1.55
CA LEU A 360 -13.78 -15.45 2.26
C LEU A 360 -13.15 -14.61 3.38
N LEU A 361 -12.24 -15.20 4.17
CA LEU A 361 -11.51 -14.50 5.24
C LEU A 361 -10.48 -13.48 4.71
N ALA A 362 -10.17 -13.51 3.43
CA ALA A 362 -9.32 -12.51 2.79
C ALA A 362 -10.06 -11.19 2.46
N ILE A 363 -11.39 -11.17 2.53
CA ILE A 363 -12.25 -10.03 2.19
C ILE A 363 -12.23 -8.90 3.24
N PRO A 364 -12.33 -9.15 4.56
CA PRO A 364 -12.31 -8.10 5.58
C PRO A 364 -11.14 -7.10 5.48
N PRO A 365 -9.86 -7.52 5.38
CA PRO A 365 -8.75 -6.56 5.27
C PRO A 365 -8.82 -5.69 4.00
N THR A 366 -9.45 -6.19 2.93
CA THR A 366 -9.65 -5.46 1.67
C THR A 366 -10.62 -4.29 1.85
N PHE A 367 -11.70 -4.48 2.60
CA PHE A 367 -12.71 -3.44 2.89
C PHE A 367 -12.30 -2.48 4.01
N VAL A 368 -11.57 -2.95 5.00
CA VAL A 368 -11.10 -2.08 6.11
C VAL A 368 -10.17 -0.98 5.61
N THR A 369 -9.47 -1.24 4.51
CA THR A 369 -8.57 -0.29 3.84
C THR A 369 -9.22 0.43 2.66
N ALA A 370 -10.51 0.18 2.40
CA ALA A 370 -11.25 0.96 1.42
C ALA A 370 -11.46 2.40 1.94
N PRO A 371 -11.29 3.42 1.09
CA PRO A 371 -11.60 4.79 1.47
C PRO A 371 -13.08 4.90 1.82
N THR A 372 -13.39 5.61 2.89
CA THR A 372 -14.77 5.87 3.28
C THR A 372 -15.46 6.73 2.24
N LEU A 373 -16.66 6.32 1.83
CA LEU A 373 -17.50 7.13 0.95
C LEU A 373 -17.85 8.45 1.64
N PRO A 374 -17.95 9.56 0.89
CA PRO A 374 -18.42 10.83 1.42
C PRO A 374 -19.91 10.70 1.75
N ILE A 375 -20.22 10.31 2.98
CA ILE A 375 -21.60 10.19 3.46
C ILE A 375 -22.00 11.53 4.10
N PRO A 376 -23.18 12.08 3.77
CA PRO A 376 -23.70 13.25 4.44
C PRO A 376 -23.76 13.08 5.96
N THR A 377 -23.49 14.14 6.71
CA THR A 377 -23.42 14.11 8.18
C THR A 377 -24.72 13.65 8.82
N PHE A 378 -25.88 13.95 8.23
CA PHE A 378 -27.19 13.54 8.76
C PHE A 378 -27.35 12.01 8.88
N VAL A 379 -26.82 11.23 7.92
CA VAL A 379 -26.88 9.76 7.98
C VAL A 379 -25.94 9.20 9.05
N ARG A 380 -24.86 9.93 9.37
CA ARG A 380 -23.84 9.48 10.32
C ARG A 380 -24.32 9.46 11.77
N PHE A 381 -25.28 10.31 12.14
CA PHE A 381 -25.75 10.42 13.53
C PHE A 381 -26.61 9.25 13.99
N GLY A 382 -27.27 8.53 13.08
CA GLY A 382 -28.21 7.46 13.44
C GLY A 382 -27.60 6.06 13.59
N SER A 383 -26.39 5.82 13.06
CA SER A 383 -25.84 4.46 12.98
C SER A 383 -24.52 4.31 13.74
N ARG A 384 -24.47 3.34 14.66
CA ARG A 384 -23.22 2.89 15.29
C ARG A 384 -22.31 2.13 14.31
N THR A 385 -22.88 1.58 13.23
CA THR A 385 -22.11 0.85 12.21
C THR A 385 -21.71 1.78 11.06
N SER A 386 -20.54 1.52 10.48
CA SER A 386 -20.04 2.30 9.34
C SER A 386 -20.87 1.99 8.09
N VAL A 387 -21.92 2.77 7.85
CA VAL A 387 -22.82 2.66 6.69
C VAL A 387 -22.05 2.55 5.37
N SER A 388 -20.92 3.25 5.25
CA SER A 388 -20.04 3.15 4.07
C SER A 388 -19.54 1.73 3.83
N LYS A 389 -19.06 1.03 4.87
CA LYS A 389 -18.51 -0.33 4.71
C LYS A 389 -19.61 -1.34 4.41
N THR A 390 -20.78 -1.15 5.02
CA THR A 390 -22.00 -1.90 4.73
C THR A 390 -22.37 -1.76 3.26
N CYS A 391 -22.43 -0.53 2.75
CA CYS A 391 -22.74 -0.26 1.35
C CYS A 391 -21.72 -0.92 0.41
N LEU A 392 -20.42 -0.76 0.69
CA LEU A 392 -19.37 -1.41 -0.10
C LEU A 392 -19.51 -2.94 -0.12
N LEU A 393 -19.82 -3.56 1.02
CA LEU A 393 -20.02 -5.01 1.13
C LEU A 393 -21.24 -5.46 0.31
N VAL A 394 -22.37 -4.76 0.42
CA VAL A 394 -23.60 -5.03 -0.33
C VAL A 394 -23.37 -4.87 -1.83
N VAL A 395 -22.69 -3.79 -2.26
CA VAL A 395 -22.37 -3.56 -3.67
C VAL A 395 -21.46 -4.68 -4.22
N SER A 396 -20.43 -5.09 -3.48
CA SER A 396 -19.59 -6.22 -3.88
C SER A 396 -20.35 -7.53 -3.94
N LEU A 397 -21.28 -7.78 -3.02
CA LEU A 397 -22.15 -8.96 -3.05
C LEU A 397 -23.05 -8.94 -4.30
N LEU A 398 -23.71 -7.82 -4.59
CA LEU A 398 -24.55 -7.67 -5.79
C LEU A 398 -23.73 -7.85 -7.09
N LEU A 399 -22.54 -7.27 -7.16
CA LEU A 399 -21.61 -7.46 -8.29
C LEU A 399 -21.18 -8.93 -8.44
N SER A 400 -21.08 -9.69 -7.34
CA SER A 400 -20.71 -11.11 -7.38
C SER A 400 -21.81 -12.00 -8.00
N PHE A 401 -23.07 -11.55 -8.00
CA PHE A 401 -24.21 -12.24 -8.61
C PHE A 401 -24.44 -11.90 -10.08
N MET A 402 -23.60 -11.03 -10.67
CA MET A 402 -23.68 -10.71 -12.08
C MET A 402 -23.52 -11.97 -12.96
N PRO A 403 -24.18 -12.00 -14.15
CA PRO A 403 -24.08 -13.12 -15.08
C PRO A 403 -22.63 -13.37 -15.52
N ALA A 404 -22.36 -14.57 -16.05
CA ALA A 404 -21.02 -15.00 -16.44
C ALA A 404 -20.30 -13.99 -17.35
N GLY A 405 -20.98 -13.45 -18.38
CA GLY A 405 -20.39 -12.43 -19.27
C GLY A 405 -19.91 -11.19 -18.52
N ALA A 406 -20.79 -10.53 -17.76
CA ALA A 406 -20.44 -9.34 -16.97
C ALA A 406 -19.32 -9.62 -15.96
N SER A 407 -19.31 -10.81 -15.34
CA SER A 407 -18.28 -11.17 -14.39
C SER A 407 -16.89 -11.33 -15.01
N THR A 408 -16.81 -11.80 -16.25
CA THR A 408 -15.53 -11.86 -16.96
C THR A 408 -14.92 -10.48 -17.17
N ILE A 409 -15.78 -9.51 -17.46
CA ILE A 409 -15.40 -8.10 -17.59
C ILE A 409 -14.94 -7.56 -16.23
N ILE A 410 -15.73 -7.76 -15.17
CA ILE A 410 -15.38 -7.34 -13.80
C ILE A 410 -14.05 -7.93 -13.36
N GLY A 411 -13.82 -9.23 -13.61
CA GLY A 411 -12.56 -9.91 -13.33
C GLY A 411 -11.39 -9.28 -14.09
N ASN A 412 -11.53 -9.08 -15.40
CA ASN A 412 -10.50 -8.43 -16.23
C ASN A 412 -10.20 -6.99 -15.74
N VAL A 413 -11.23 -6.21 -15.40
CA VAL A 413 -11.08 -4.87 -14.83
C VAL A 413 -10.35 -4.92 -13.49
N ALA A 414 -10.69 -5.88 -12.62
CA ALA A 414 -10.01 -6.07 -11.33
C ALA A 414 -8.51 -6.30 -11.51
N LEU A 415 -8.16 -7.17 -12.46
CA LEU A 415 -6.78 -7.49 -12.80
C LEU A 415 -6.02 -6.26 -13.29
N VAL A 416 -6.57 -5.53 -14.27
CA VAL A 416 -5.94 -4.33 -14.83
C VAL A 416 -5.77 -3.24 -13.78
N LEU A 417 -6.79 -2.99 -12.95
CA LEU A 417 -6.71 -2.00 -11.87
C LEU A 417 -5.67 -2.41 -10.81
N ALA A 418 -5.59 -3.70 -10.45
CA ALA A 418 -4.62 -4.19 -9.47
C ALA A 418 -3.18 -4.11 -9.98
N LEU A 419 -2.94 -4.55 -11.22
CA LEU A 419 -1.62 -4.50 -11.87
C LEU A 419 -1.17 -3.05 -12.10
N SER A 420 -2.07 -2.20 -12.60
CA SER A 420 -1.76 -0.77 -12.81
C SER A 420 -1.47 -0.05 -11.49
N GLY A 421 -2.27 -0.29 -10.45
CA GLY A 421 -2.04 0.30 -9.13
C GLY A 421 -0.74 -0.17 -8.47
N THR A 422 -0.32 -1.41 -8.71
CA THR A 422 0.90 -1.97 -8.10
C THR A 422 2.16 -1.62 -8.87
N TYR A 423 2.16 -1.77 -10.19
CA TYR A 423 3.38 -1.69 -11.01
C TYR A 423 3.49 -0.37 -11.77
N PHE A 424 2.42 0.03 -12.47
CA PHE A 424 2.47 1.22 -13.32
C PHE A 424 2.44 2.53 -12.52
N LEU A 425 1.55 2.63 -11.54
CA LEU A 425 1.30 3.86 -10.80
C LEU A 425 2.53 4.35 -10.02
N PRO A 426 3.29 3.52 -9.27
CA PRO A 426 4.52 3.97 -8.61
C PRO A 426 5.57 4.51 -9.59
N ALA A 427 5.77 3.84 -10.72
CA ALA A 427 6.70 4.25 -11.77
C ALA A 427 6.31 5.60 -12.37
N LEU A 428 5.02 5.75 -12.70
CA LEU A 428 4.49 7.00 -13.26
C LEU A 428 4.69 8.17 -12.28
N ILE A 429 4.36 7.98 -11.00
CA ILE A 429 4.52 9.05 -10.01
C ILE A 429 6.00 9.40 -9.82
N HIS A 430 6.90 8.41 -9.77
CA HIS A 430 8.34 8.64 -9.70
C HIS A 430 8.84 9.50 -10.85
N ILE A 431 8.46 9.18 -12.09
CA ILE A 431 8.86 9.94 -13.29
C ILE A 431 8.31 11.37 -13.24
N ILE A 432 7.02 11.53 -12.89
CA ILE A 432 6.41 12.86 -12.75
C ILE A 432 7.17 13.69 -11.71
N HIS A 433 7.62 13.05 -10.62
CA HIS A 433 8.33 13.73 -9.55
C HIS A 433 9.77 14.12 -9.93
N HIS A 434 10.49 13.22 -10.59
CA HIS A 434 11.94 13.35 -10.80
C HIS A 434 12.34 13.90 -12.18
N HIS A 435 11.55 13.68 -13.23
CA HIS A 435 11.88 14.09 -14.60
C HIS A 435 11.06 15.26 -15.10
N LEU A 436 9.75 15.29 -14.83
CA LEU A 436 8.90 16.40 -15.28
C LEU A 436 9.07 17.67 -14.44
N ARG A 437 9.75 17.57 -13.29
CA ARG A 437 9.99 18.70 -12.40
C ARG A 437 11.46 19.06 -12.42
N ARG A 438 11.73 20.37 -12.54
CA ARG A 438 13.08 20.91 -12.41
C ARG A 438 13.65 20.46 -11.07
N PRO A 439 14.86 19.87 -11.04
CA PRO A 439 15.55 19.64 -9.78
C PRO A 439 15.68 20.98 -9.07
N ILE A 440 15.52 21.00 -7.76
CA ILE A 440 15.88 22.17 -6.96
C ILE A 440 17.40 22.27 -7.16
N SER A 441 17.83 23.22 -8.00
CA SER A 441 19.25 23.53 -8.10
C SER A 441 19.66 23.95 -6.70
N ILE A 442 20.54 23.18 -6.08
CA ILE A 442 21.27 23.64 -4.91
C ILE A 442 22.10 24.78 -5.45
N VAL A 443 21.58 26.00 -5.31
CA VAL A 443 22.35 27.21 -5.56
C VAL A 443 23.36 27.22 -4.44
N VAL A 444 24.54 26.67 -4.72
CA VAL A 444 25.72 26.98 -3.92
C VAL A 444 25.80 28.50 -4.01
N PRO A 445 25.68 29.24 -2.90
CA PRO A 445 25.91 30.67 -2.94
C PRO A 445 27.33 30.84 -3.48
N SER A 446 27.43 31.15 -4.77
CA SER A 446 28.67 31.63 -5.34
C SER A 446 28.90 32.89 -4.55
N ASN A 447 29.94 32.92 -3.71
CA ASN A 447 30.34 34.10 -2.97
C ASN A 447 30.32 35.27 -3.95
N THR A 448 29.23 36.03 -4.02
CA THR A 448 29.18 37.27 -4.76
C THR A 448 30.01 38.19 -3.90
N PRO A 449 31.25 38.51 -4.29
CA PRO A 449 32.08 39.39 -3.49
C PRO A 449 31.30 40.70 -3.41
N ASN A 450 30.87 41.08 -2.21
CA ASN A 450 30.16 42.32 -2.01
C ASN A 450 31.18 43.44 -2.27
N PRO A 451 31.09 44.18 -3.40
CA PRO A 451 32.17 45.08 -3.81
C PRO A 451 32.30 46.32 -2.89
N ASN A 452 31.42 46.45 -1.89
CA ASN A 452 31.28 47.66 -1.08
C ASN A 452 31.73 47.52 0.39
N LEU A 453 32.29 46.38 0.83
CA LEU A 453 32.97 46.33 2.14
C LEU A 453 34.49 46.53 1.97
N ASN A 454 34.92 47.78 2.15
CA ASN A 454 36.31 48.17 2.39
C ASN A 454 36.82 47.61 3.73
N THR A 455 37.09 46.31 3.81
CA THR A 455 37.68 45.69 5.00
C THR A 455 38.87 44.82 4.59
N GLN A 456 40.00 45.48 4.39
CA GLN A 456 41.31 44.93 4.02
C GLN A 456 41.99 44.14 5.16
N THR A 457 41.30 43.30 5.94
CA THR A 457 41.97 42.66 7.11
C THR A 457 41.56 41.22 7.44
N TYR A 458 40.77 40.55 6.58
CA TYR A 458 40.52 39.10 6.70
C TYR A 458 40.82 38.41 5.37
N GLN A 459 42.11 38.32 5.02
CA GLN A 459 42.53 37.79 3.72
C GLN A 459 43.34 36.50 3.77
N ASN A 460 43.50 35.78 4.90
CA ASN A 460 44.57 34.77 4.93
C ASN A 460 44.42 33.50 5.80
N THR A 461 43.21 32.94 5.96
CA THR A 461 43.09 31.57 6.52
C THR A 461 42.03 30.68 5.86
N HIS A 462 41.58 31.01 4.64
CA HIS A 462 40.96 29.98 3.79
C HIS A 462 42.08 29.24 3.07
N ASP A 463 42.52 28.14 3.68
CA ASP A 463 43.58 27.29 3.14
C ASP A 463 43.07 26.62 1.85
N PRO A 464 43.61 26.93 0.66
CA PRO A 464 43.10 26.44 -0.63
C PRO A 464 43.13 24.90 -0.72
N SER A 465 43.95 24.26 0.10
CA SER A 465 43.98 22.81 0.26
C SER A 465 42.67 22.25 0.84
N THR A 466 42.04 22.95 1.79
CA THR A 466 40.77 22.53 2.41
C THR A 466 39.60 22.68 1.45
N GLU A 467 39.57 23.73 0.63
CA GLU A 467 38.56 23.91 -0.41
C GLU A 467 38.66 22.84 -1.50
N GLU A 468 39.87 22.45 -1.88
CA GLU A 468 40.09 21.36 -2.85
C GLU A 468 39.63 20.01 -2.28
N LEU A 469 39.88 19.73 -1.00
CA LEU A 469 39.37 18.52 -0.34
C LEU A 469 37.84 18.50 -0.24
N LEU A 470 37.22 19.63 0.12
CA LEU A 470 35.77 19.77 0.15
C LEU A 470 35.16 19.58 -1.25
N ARG A 471 35.78 20.15 -2.28
CA ARG A 471 35.34 20.00 -3.67
C ARG A 471 35.44 18.55 -4.15
N ARG A 472 36.52 17.84 -3.81
CA ARG A 472 36.66 16.40 -4.14
C ARG A 472 35.63 15.57 -3.39
N LYS A 473 35.38 15.85 -2.11
CA LYS A 473 34.35 15.18 -1.31
C LYS A 473 32.96 15.42 -1.90
N GLU A 474 32.64 16.65 -2.28
CA GLU A 474 31.37 16.99 -2.93
C GLU A 474 31.21 16.26 -4.26
N GLN A 475 32.23 16.27 -5.12
CA GLN A 475 32.20 15.52 -6.39
C GLN A 475 32.02 14.02 -6.17
N ALA A 476 32.69 13.44 -5.17
CA ALA A 476 32.53 12.03 -4.82
C ALA A 476 31.11 11.71 -4.34
N LEU A 477 30.52 12.58 -3.51
CA LEU A 477 29.13 12.45 -3.04
C LEU A 477 28.13 12.60 -4.19
N GLN A 478 28.35 13.57 -5.08
CA GLN A 478 27.51 13.77 -6.27
C GLN A 478 27.55 12.55 -7.20
N ARG A 479 28.74 11.96 -7.45
CA ARG A 479 28.88 10.74 -8.28
C ARG A 479 28.15 9.55 -7.67
N LYS A 480 28.28 9.33 -6.35
CA LYS A 480 27.58 8.25 -5.63
C LYS A 480 26.05 8.42 -5.71
N ARG A 481 25.55 9.65 -5.46
CA ARG A 481 24.11 9.98 -5.57
C ARG A 481 23.59 9.82 -6.99
N LEU A 482 24.37 10.24 -7.98
CA LEU A 482 24.03 10.13 -9.40
C LEU A 482 23.95 8.67 -9.85
N GLY A 483 24.94 7.83 -9.49
CA GLY A 483 24.90 6.39 -9.83
C GLY A 483 23.67 5.69 -9.24
N ARG A 484 23.36 5.98 -7.97
CA ARG A 484 22.15 5.46 -7.31
C ARG A 484 20.88 5.93 -8.02
N ARG A 485 20.79 7.21 -8.37
CA ARG A 485 19.64 7.77 -9.10
C ARG A 485 19.44 7.09 -10.46
N ILE A 486 20.51 6.92 -11.23
CA ILE A 486 20.46 6.24 -12.53
C ILE A 486 19.91 4.82 -12.37
N LEU A 487 20.37 4.07 -11.35
CA LEU A 487 19.86 2.72 -11.10
C LEU A 487 18.35 2.70 -10.82
N TRP A 488 17.86 3.65 -10.01
CA TRP A 488 16.42 3.79 -9.74
C TRP A 488 15.64 4.18 -11.00
N ASP A 489 16.13 5.14 -11.78
CA ASP A 489 15.47 5.60 -12.99
C ASP A 489 15.40 4.48 -14.04
N VAL A 490 16.49 3.73 -14.26
CA VAL A 490 16.50 2.54 -15.14
C VAL A 490 15.47 1.51 -14.69
N GLY A 491 15.44 1.17 -13.40
CA GLY A 491 14.45 0.23 -12.87
C GLY A 491 13.01 0.72 -13.04
N VAL A 492 12.77 2.02 -12.89
CA VAL A 492 11.47 2.65 -13.11
C VAL A 492 11.06 2.61 -14.58
N TRP A 493 11.99 2.83 -15.52
CA TRP A 493 11.72 2.70 -16.96
C TRP A 493 11.41 1.26 -17.37
N ILE A 494 12.10 0.27 -16.79
CA ILE A 494 11.77 -1.15 -16.96
C ILE A 494 10.36 -1.44 -16.41
N LEU A 495 10.00 -0.90 -15.25
CA LEU A 495 8.67 -1.09 -14.68
C LEU A 495 7.57 -0.43 -15.54
N LEU A 496 7.84 0.76 -16.08
CA LEU A 496 6.87 1.53 -16.85
C LEU A 496 6.64 0.98 -18.26
N VAL A 497 7.70 0.75 -19.04
CA VAL A 497 7.59 0.54 -20.48
C VAL A 497 7.21 -0.90 -20.83
N PRO A 498 8.03 -1.93 -20.57
CA PRO A 498 7.67 -3.30 -20.93
C PRO A 498 6.54 -3.87 -20.04
N ILE A 499 6.60 -3.66 -18.73
CA ILE A 499 5.64 -4.28 -17.79
C ILE A 499 4.32 -3.50 -17.77
N GLY A 500 4.39 -2.19 -17.55
CA GLY A 500 3.23 -1.31 -17.58
C GLY A 500 2.65 -1.17 -18.99
N GLY A 501 3.33 -0.44 -19.86
CA GLY A 501 2.90 -0.11 -21.21
C GLY A 501 2.63 -1.34 -22.07
N GLY A 502 3.59 -2.27 -22.14
CA GLY A 502 3.43 -3.53 -22.87
C GLY A 502 2.28 -4.38 -22.34
N GLY A 503 2.16 -4.49 -21.01
CA GLY A 503 1.04 -5.20 -20.37
C GLY A 503 -0.33 -4.58 -20.66
N PHE A 504 -0.43 -3.25 -20.71
CA PHE A 504 -1.66 -2.53 -21.09
C PHE A 504 -2.03 -2.75 -22.55
N VAL A 505 -1.07 -2.59 -23.48
CA VAL A 505 -1.30 -2.80 -24.91
C VAL A 505 -1.75 -4.25 -25.16
N TRP A 506 -1.07 -5.21 -24.54
CA TRP A 506 -1.45 -6.61 -24.60
C TRP A 506 -2.84 -6.88 -24.02
N GLY A 507 -3.17 -6.29 -22.87
CA GLY A 507 -4.46 -6.44 -22.22
C GLY A 507 -5.61 -5.85 -23.06
N ILE A 508 -5.39 -4.68 -23.68
CA ILE A 508 -6.37 -4.05 -24.58
C ILE A 508 -6.56 -4.92 -25.84
N GLY A 509 -5.47 -5.35 -26.49
CA GLY A 509 -5.56 -6.24 -27.66
C GLY A 509 -6.32 -7.52 -27.34
N SER A 510 -6.01 -8.15 -26.21
CA SER A 510 -6.68 -9.38 -25.75
C SER A 510 -8.17 -9.19 -25.39
N LEU A 511 -8.58 -7.96 -25.07
CA LEU A 511 -9.99 -7.62 -24.85
C LEU A 511 -10.71 -7.35 -26.18
N LEU A 512 -10.02 -6.70 -27.14
CA LEU A 512 -10.57 -6.40 -28.46
C LEU A 512 -10.76 -7.66 -29.32
N ASP A 513 -9.87 -8.65 -29.24
CA ASP A 513 -9.98 -9.93 -29.98
C ASP A 513 -11.25 -10.76 -29.66
N LYS A 514 -12.09 -10.30 -28.74
CA LYS A 514 -13.29 -10.98 -28.26
C LYS A 514 -14.59 -10.30 -28.64
N PHE A 515 -14.50 -9.07 -29.13
CA PHE A 515 -15.61 -8.34 -29.73
C PHE A 515 -15.54 -8.51 -31.24
#